data_AF-A0A2E9GM15-F1
#
_entry.id   AF-A0A2E9GM15-F1
#
_cell.length_a   1.000
_cell.length_b   1.000
_cell.length_c   1.000
_cell.angle_alpha   90.00
_cell.angle_beta   90.00
_cell.angle_gamma   90.00
#
_symmetry.space_group_name_H-M   'P 1'
#
loop_
_entity.id
_entity.type
_entity.pdbx_description
1 polymer ?
#
loop_
_entity_poly.entity_id
_entity_poly.type
_entity_poly.pdbx_seq_one_letter_code
_entity_poly.pdbx_strand_id
1 'polypeptide(L)'
;MCYSGRGVSAVKHGSFVPFLVALPALVLLILPGQAFAQDSDGDGLTDADEIAIHLTDPNNPDTDGDRLLDGFEVFAGFDPLVAGEALLDADADGLNNLAEQNGGTDPLDEDCDDDGLEDGEERLRAQSHPFTIGGKLPTAIYTGPGGPGRVRVADLNADGAADLIFAHNQISWYAGDGAGGFSAEQIITTDVLFVRGLYVVDLDGDLDPDLISASYEDDKIAWYVNDGSGNFGPQIMISNTKDGPLDVFAADLDADGDADVLSTSRQDDDLVWFENDGSENTGRSS
;
A
#
# COMPACT_ATOMS: atom_id res chain seq x y z
N MET A 1 7.29 11.35 -4.96
CA MET A 1 6.30 12.36 -4.51
C MET A 1 6.13 12.25 -2.99
N CYS A 2 6.82 13.15 -2.27
CA CYS A 2 6.92 13.21 -0.81
C CYS A 2 5.60 13.45 -0.04
N TYR A 3 4.53 13.87 -0.70
CA TYR A 3 3.27 14.26 -0.06
C TYR A 3 2.46 13.12 0.60
N SER A 4 2.97 11.88 0.63
CA SER A 4 2.27 10.75 1.26
C SER A 4 2.67 10.46 2.72
N GLY A 5 3.67 11.14 3.28
CA GLY A 5 4.30 10.75 4.55
C GLY A 5 4.01 11.61 5.79
N ARG A 6 3.81 12.92 5.67
CA ARG A 6 3.48 13.78 6.82
C ARG A 6 1.98 14.04 6.88
N GLY A 7 1.27 13.09 7.49
CA GLY A 7 -0.10 13.35 7.92
C GLY A 7 -0.12 14.65 8.73
N VAL A 8 -1.00 15.56 8.33
CA VAL A 8 -1.37 16.75 9.10
C VAL A 8 -1.56 16.31 10.54
N SER A 9 -0.60 16.65 11.39
CA SER A 9 -0.55 16.13 12.75
C SER A 9 -1.73 16.75 13.48
N ALA A 10 -2.80 15.96 13.65
CA ALA A 10 -3.84 16.28 14.59
C ALA A 10 -3.15 16.56 15.92
N VAL A 11 -3.15 17.83 16.32
CA VAL A 11 -2.56 18.32 17.56
C VAL A 11 -3.06 17.41 18.69
N LYS A 12 -2.15 16.59 19.25
CA LYS A 12 -2.44 15.80 20.45
C LYS A 12 -2.71 16.78 21.59
N HIS A 13 -3.99 17.00 21.88
CA HIS A 13 -4.40 17.76 23.05
C HIS A 13 -3.88 17.08 24.32
N GLY A 14 -2.97 17.79 25.01
CA GLY A 14 -2.51 17.46 26.34
C GLY A 14 -3.66 17.47 27.35
N SER A 15 -3.53 16.60 28.35
CA SER A 15 -4.45 16.33 29.45
C SER A 15 -5.02 17.61 30.10
N PHE A 16 -6.34 17.80 30.03
CA PHE A 16 -7.06 18.90 30.67
C PHE A 16 -7.52 18.51 32.08
N VAL A 17 -7.07 19.29 33.07
CA VAL A 17 -7.63 19.33 34.43
C VAL A 17 -8.71 20.42 34.45
N PRO A 18 -9.96 20.18 34.89
CA PRO A 18 -11.01 21.17 34.75
C PRO A 18 -10.91 22.23 35.84
N PHE A 19 -10.62 23.48 35.47
CA PHE A 19 -10.93 24.63 36.31
C PHE A 19 -12.10 25.39 35.68
N LEU A 20 -13.23 25.32 36.38
CA LEU A 20 -14.47 25.98 36.02
C LEU A 20 -14.38 27.47 36.37
N VAL A 21 -14.36 28.35 35.37
CA VAL A 21 -14.73 29.76 35.55
C VAL A 21 -15.67 30.17 34.42
N ALA A 22 -16.89 30.51 34.81
CA ALA A 22 -17.98 30.89 33.92
C ALA A 22 -17.86 32.36 33.49
N LEU A 23 -17.90 32.62 32.19
CA LEU A 23 -18.44 33.84 31.57
C LEU A 23 -19.13 33.48 30.24
N PRO A 24 -20.22 34.16 29.84
CA PRO A 24 -21.11 33.68 28.78
C PRO A 24 -20.86 34.39 27.44
N ALA A 25 -20.64 33.63 26.38
CA ALA A 25 -21.27 33.82 25.06
C ALA A 25 -20.66 32.85 24.04
N LEU A 26 -21.56 32.24 23.26
CA LEU A 26 -21.33 31.51 22.01
C LEU A 26 -20.61 30.16 22.12
N VAL A 27 -21.35 29.16 22.61
CA VAL A 27 -21.05 27.74 22.30
C VAL A 27 -21.51 27.49 20.85
N LEU A 28 -20.57 27.50 19.91
CA LEU A 28 -20.78 26.89 18.60
C LEU A 28 -20.72 25.36 18.81
N LEU A 29 -21.89 24.73 18.83
CA LEU A 29 -22.04 23.27 18.81
C LEU A 29 -21.57 22.76 17.43
N ILE A 30 -20.34 22.25 17.35
CA ILE A 30 -19.89 21.47 16.19
C ILE A 30 -20.26 20.01 16.45
N LEU A 31 -21.18 19.48 15.63
CA LEU A 31 -21.49 18.05 15.59
C LEU A 31 -20.41 17.30 14.79
N PRO A 32 -20.11 16.03 15.12
CA PRO A 32 -19.10 15.26 14.39
C PRO A 32 -19.69 14.77 13.07
N GLY A 33 -19.18 15.30 11.96
CA GLY A 33 -19.60 14.93 10.62
C GLY A 33 -19.08 15.91 9.58
N GLN A 34 -17.80 15.76 9.21
CA GLN A 34 -17.19 16.13 7.94
C GLN A 34 -17.84 17.34 7.22
N ALA A 35 -17.65 18.54 7.78
CA ALA A 35 -17.52 19.70 6.91
C ALA A 35 -16.09 19.64 6.38
N PHE A 36 -15.93 19.45 5.08
CA PHE A 36 -14.69 19.89 4.43
C PHE A 36 -14.48 21.33 4.90
N ALA A 37 -13.41 21.57 5.66
CA ALA A 37 -13.09 22.92 6.07
C ALA A 37 -12.93 23.74 4.78
N GLN A 38 -13.59 24.89 4.73
CA GLN A 38 -13.57 25.74 3.56
C GLN A 38 -12.11 26.18 3.33
N ASP A 39 -11.66 26.06 2.09
CA ASP A 39 -10.37 26.49 1.58
C ASP A 39 -10.71 27.31 0.33
N SER A 40 -10.71 28.64 0.49
CA SER A 40 -11.35 29.56 -0.44
C SER A 40 -10.46 29.92 -1.64
N ASP A 41 -9.14 29.83 -1.51
CA ASP A 41 -8.18 30.06 -2.60
C ASP A 41 -7.47 28.79 -3.10
N GLY A 42 -7.63 27.66 -2.40
CA GLY A 42 -7.24 26.33 -2.86
C GLY A 42 -5.76 26.02 -2.68
N ASP A 43 -5.10 26.64 -1.70
CA ASP A 43 -3.66 26.54 -1.49
C ASP A 43 -3.26 25.41 -0.53
N GLY A 44 -4.24 24.79 0.13
CA GLY A 44 -4.06 23.68 1.07
C GLY A 44 -4.19 24.05 2.55
N LEU A 45 -4.37 25.33 2.88
CA LEU A 45 -4.82 25.78 4.21
C LEU A 45 -6.33 25.96 4.24
N THR A 46 -6.91 25.84 5.43
CA THR A 46 -8.33 26.13 5.60
C THR A 46 -8.51 27.59 5.99
N ASP A 47 -9.61 28.22 5.55
CA ASP A 47 -9.95 29.61 5.90
C ASP A 47 -9.85 29.88 7.43
N ALA A 48 -10.13 28.84 8.22
CA ALA A 48 -10.06 28.89 9.67
C ALA A 48 -8.61 28.89 10.19
N ASP A 49 -7.73 28.05 9.63
CA ASP A 49 -6.33 27.94 10.02
C ASP A 49 -5.54 29.17 9.57
N GLU A 50 -5.84 29.70 8.38
CA GLU A 50 -5.27 30.95 7.88
C GLU A 50 -5.54 32.12 8.81
N ILE A 51 -6.79 32.31 9.26
CA ILE A 51 -7.12 33.40 10.19
C ILE A 51 -6.60 33.14 11.60
N ALA A 52 -6.67 31.90 12.08
CA ALA A 52 -6.47 31.59 13.50
C ALA A 52 -5.02 31.24 13.87
N ILE A 53 -4.23 30.72 12.93
CA ILE A 53 -2.92 30.14 13.18
C ILE A 53 -1.84 30.85 12.35
N HIS A 54 -2.03 30.91 11.03
CA HIS A 54 -0.97 31.34 10.09
C HIS A 54 -1.00 32.84 9.80
N LEU A 55 -2.13 33.51 10.08
CA LEU A 55 -2.37 34.94 9.88
C LEU A 55 -2.25 35.38 8.41
N THR A 56 -2.58 34.48 7.49
CA THR A 56 -2.62 34.67 6.03
C THR A 56 -4.01 35.16 5.56
N ASP A 57 -4.15 35.55 4.29
CA ASP A 57 -5.43 36.00 3.72
C ASP A 57 -6.16 34.84 3.02
N PRO A 58 -7.35 34.40 3.52
CA PRO A 58 -8.08 33.25 2.98
C PRO A 58 -8.54 33.31 1.53
N ASN A 59 -8.28 34.40 0.81
CA ASN A 59 -8.64 34.53 -0.60
C ASN A 59 -7.42 34.83 -1.46
N ASN A 60 -6.23 34.69 -0.91
CA ASN A 60 -4.97 34.97 -1.57
C ASN A 60 -3.97 33.85 -1.25
N PRO A 61 -3.73 32.94 -2.20
CA PRO A 61 -2.97 31.72 -1.95
C PRO A 61 -1.45 31.96 -1.83
N ASP A 62 -1.00 33.20 -1.72
CA ASP A 62 0.40 33.68 -1.70
C ASP A 62 0.38 35.05 -0.99
N THR A 63 0.33 35.04 0.34
CA THR A 63 0.08 36.21 1.18
C THR A 63 1.22 37.23 1.10
N ASP A 64 2.46 36.77 1.02
CA ASP A 64 3.63 37.64 1.01
C ASP A 64 4.09 38.05 -0.41
N GLY A 65 3.56 37.39 -1.45
CA GLY A 65 3.75 37.72 -2.85
C GLY A 65 5.07 37.24 -3.45
N ASP A 66 5.69 36.20 -2.86
CA ASP A 66 6.97 35.66 -3.31
C ASP A 66 6.85 34.48 -4.31
N ARG A 67 5.62 33.99 -4.51
CA ARG A 67 5.16 32.88 -5.38
C ARG A 67 5.15 31.50 -4.75
N LEU A 68 5.60 31.35 -3.51
CA LEU A 68 5.23 30.17 -2.73
C LEU A 68 3.77 30.28 -2.29
N LEU A 69 3.12 29.13 -2.15
CA LEU A 69 1.75 29.06 -1.64
C LEU A 69 1.81 29.03 -0.12
N ASP A 70 0.90 29.73 0.57
CA ASP A 70 0.93 29.78 2.04
C ASP A 70 0.86 28.36 2.64
N GLY A 71 0.01 27.50 2.06
CA GLY A 71 -0.08 26.09 2.43
C GLY A 71 1.18 25.25 2.15
N PHE A 72 1.91 25.56 1.08
CA PHE A 72 3.20 24.92 0.80
C PHE A 72 4.27 25.35 1.81
N GLU A 73 4.32 26.63 2.13
CA GLU A 73 5.26 27.18 3.11
C GLU A 73 5.03 26.58 4.49
N VAL A 74 3.77 26.54 4.95
CA VAL A 74 3.41 25.92 6.23
C VAL A 74 3.78 24.43 6.24
N PHE A 75 3.58 23.72 5.14
CA PHE A 75 3.94 22.30 5.02
C PHE A 75 5.46 22.09 5.13
N ALA A 76 6.24 22.88 4.40
CA ALA A 76 7.70 22.84 4.40
C ALA A 76 8.32 23.45 5.67
N GLY A 77 7.54 24.14 6.50
CA GLY A 77 8.00 24.81 7.71
C GLY A 77 8.63 26.19 7.49
N PHE A 78 8.35 26.79 6.34
CA PHE A 78 8.62 28.20 6.02
C PHE A 78 7.54 29.11 6.63
N ASP A 79 7.76 30.43 6.59
CA ASP A 79 6.85 31.43 7.18
C ASP A 79 6.09 32.15 6.05
N PRO A 80 4.78 31.92 5.86
CA PRO A 80 3.99 32.45 4.72
C PRO A 80 3.80 33.98 4.71
N LEU A 81 4.48 34.68 5.61
CA LEU A 81 4.51 36.14 5.72
C LEU A 81 5.88 36.71 5.36
N VAL A 82 6.84 35.88 4.92
CA VAL A 82 8.26 36.24 4.75
C VAL A 82 8.76 35.97 3.32
N ALA A 83 8.62 37.01 2.49
CA ALA A 83 9.00 36.88 1.09
C ALA A 83 10.50 36.62 0.84
N GLY A 84 10.78 35.81 -0.19
CA GLY A 84 12.10 35.60 -0.77
C GLY A 84 12.62 34.17 -0.63
N GLU A 85 11.85 33.29 -0.03
CA GLU A 85 12.16 31.88 0.18
C GLU A 85 11.98 31.07 -1.11
N ALA A 86 11.11 31.52 -2.03
CA ALA A 86 10.89 30.91 -3.35
C ALA A 86 12.17 30.62 -4.17
N LEU A 87 13.23 31.43 -3.98
CA LEU A 87 14.48 31.34 -4.73
C LEU A 87 15.59 30.58 -4.00
N LEU A 88 15.36 30.18 -2.75
CA LEU A 88 16.31 29.41 -1.97
C LEU A 88 16.26 27.95 -2.38
N ASP A 89 17.37 27.29 -2.18
CA ASP A 89 17.62 25.87 -2.40
C ASP A 89 18.02 25.34 -1.01
N ALA A 90 17.04 24.79 -0.29
CA ALA A 90 17.12 24.62 1.16
C ALA A 90 17.83 23.32 1.57
N ASP A 91 17.78 22.28 0.74
CA ASP A 91 18.49 21.01 0.89
C ASP A 91 19.75 20.90 -0.01
N ALA A 92 19.95 21.81 -0.96
CA ALA A 92 21.11 21.91 -1.85
C ALA A 92 21.15 20.84 -2.97
N ASP A 93 19.99 20.34 -3.39
CA ASP A 93 19.82 19.35 -4.48
C ASP A 93 19.85 20.00 -5.90
N GLY A 94 19.82 21.33 -5.96
CA GLY A 94 19.83 22.12 -7.19
C GLY A 94 18.45 22.49 -7.74
N LEU A 95 17.37 22.18 -7.03
CA LEU A 95 16.06 22.80 -7.16
C LEU A 95 15.96 23.97 -6.18
N ASN A 96 15.04 24.89 -6.46
CA ASN A 96 14.67 25.91 -5.49
C ASN A 96 13.27 25.62 -4.97
N ASN A 97 12.90 26.17 -3.82
CA ASN A 97 11.62 25.93 -3.18
C ASN A 97 10.43 26.10 -4.16
N LEU A 98 10.50 27.09 -5.06
CA LEU A 98 9.47 27.29 -6.09
C LEU A 98 9.46 26.17 -7.15
N ALA A 99 10.61 25.68 -7.57
CA ALA A 99 10.70 24.53 -8.47
C ALA A 99 10.11 23.28 -7.84
N GLU A 100 10.31 23.09 -6.55
CA GLU A 100 9.84 21.95 -5.78
C GLU A 100 8.34 22.00 -5.54
N GLN A 101 7.80 23.17 -5.21
CA GLN A 101 6.34 23.40 -5.20
C GLN A 101 5.70 23.01 -6.52
N ASN A 102 6.33 23.38 -7.64
CA ASN A 102 5.83 23.01 -8.97
C ASN A 102 6.09 21.54 -9.34
N GLY A 103 7.06 20.90 -8.70
CA GLY A 103 7.47 19.51 -8.93
C GLY A 103 6.76 18.50 -8.04
N GLY A 104 6.17 18.95 -6.92
CA GLY A 104 5.59 18.06 -5.91
C GLY A 104 6.66 17.33 -5.08
N THR A 105 7.79 17.98 -4.82
CA THR A 105 8.89 17.52 -3.95
C THR A 105 8.91 18.29 -2.62
N ASP A 106 9.75 17.88 -1.66
CA ASP A 106 9.88 18.49 -0.31
C ASP A 106 11.17 19.33 -0.24
N PRO A 107 11.08 20.66 -0.04
CA PRO A 107 12.22 21.58 0.04
C PRO A 107 13.32 21.29 1.05
N LEU A 108 13.09 20.33 1.94
CA LEU A 108 14.03 19.97 2.99
C LEU A 108 14.55 18.53 2.83
N ASP A 109 14.27 17.88 1.71
CA ASP A 109 14.59 16.47 1.47
C ASP A 109 15.21 16.27 0.07
N GLU A 110 16.53 16.12 0.04
CA GLU A 110 17.32 16.08 -1.21
C GLU A 110 16.98 14.87 -2.11
N ASP A 111 16.36 13.81 -1.57
CA ASP A 111 16.02 12.55 -2.25
C ASP A 111 14.66 12.03 -1.75
N CYS A 112 13.57 12.62 -2.26
CA CYS A 112 12.23 12.46 -1.71
C CYS A 112 11.64 11.05 -1.74
N ASP A 113 12.21 10.15 -2.56
CA ASP A 113 11.82 8.75 -2.61
C ASP A 113 12.94 7.78 -2.22
N ASP A 114 14.00 8.31 -1.57
CA ASP A 114 15.17 7.61 -1.02
C ASP A 114 15.80 6.64 -2.04
N ASP A 115 15.83 7.04 -3.32
CA ASP A 115 16.26 6.19 -4.43
C ASP A 115 17.74 6.29 -4.80
N GLY A 116 18.44 7.26 -4.19
CA GLY A 116 19.83 7.58 -4.41
C GLY A 116 20.09 8.55 -5.57
N LEU A 117 19.05 9.15 -6.15
CA LEU A 117 19.11 10.26 -7.08
C LEU A 117 18.46 11.48 -6.42
N GLU A 118 19.23 12.56 -6.29
CA GLU A 118 18.70 13.82 -5.77
C GLU A 118 17.58 14.35 -6.68
N ASP A 119 16.52 14.95 -6.12
CA ASP A 119 15.33 15.42 -6.85
C ASP A 119 15.70 16.37 -8.02
N GLY A 120 16.69 17.24 -7.81
CA GLY A 120 17.27 18.10 -8.83
C GLY A 120 18.00 17.37 -9.95
N GLU A 121 18.67 16.26 -9.65
CA GLU A 121 19.23 15.36 -10.67
C GLU A 121 18.13 14.64 -11.45
N GLU A 122 17.03 14.24 -10.80
CA GLU A 122 15.91 13.56 -11.43
C GLU A 122 15.23 14.43 -12.50
N ARG A 123 15.01 15.71 -12.17
CA ARG A 123 14.38 16.69 -13.07
C ARG A 123 15.16 16.87 -14.37
N LEU A 124 16.49 16.76 -14.32
CA LEU A 124 17.37 16.84 -15.50
C LEU A 124 17.38 15.54 -16.32
N ARG A 125 16.98 14.40 -15.73
CA ARG A 125 16.99 13.08 -16.36
C ARG A 125 15.61 12.52 -16.73
N ALA A 126 14.52 13.29 -16.67
CA ALA A 126 13.23 12.96 -17.31
C ALA A 126 12.68 11.52 -17.12
N GLN A 127 12.96 10.87 -15.98
CA GLN A 127 12.55 9.46 -15.74
C GLN A 127 11.97 9.18 -14.35
N SER A 128 11.74 10.18 -13.50
CA SER A 128 11.00 9.95 -12.26
C SER A 128 9.50 9.91 -12.55
N HIS A 129 8.99 8.69 -12.58
CA HIS A 129 7.59 8.37 -12.83
C HIS A 129 6.92 8.27 -11.46
N PRO A 130 5.62 8.56 -11.28
CA PRO A 130 4.94 8.36 -9.98
C PRO A 130 4.88 6.90 -9.47
N PHE A 131 5.55 5.97 -10.16
CA PHE A 131 5.70 4.55 -9.83
C PHE A 131 7.16 4.09 -9.95
N THR A 132 8.14 5.00 -9.88
CA THR A 132 9.54 4.61 -9.64
C THR A 132 9.65 4.19 -8.18
N ILE A 133 10.17 2.98 -7.95
CA ILE A 133 10.83 2.64 -6.69
C ILE A 133 12.30 2.47 -7.06
N GLY A 134 13.20 3.24 -6.46
CA GLY A 134 14.62 3.15 -6.80
C GLY A 134 15.00 3.82 -8.14
N GLY A 135 14.31 4.87 -8.60
CA GLY A 135 14.62 5.60 -9.85
C GLY A 135 14.41 4.82 -11.13
N LYS A 136 13.83 3.61 -11.00
CA LYS A 136 13.59 2.68 -12.11
C LYS A 136 12.15 2.78 -12.55
N LEU A 137 11.95 3.13 -13.82
CA LEU A 137 10.65 3.00 -14.48
C LEU A 137 10.03 1.63 -14.13
N PRO A 138 8.69 1.53 -14.02
CA PRO A 138 7.99 0.27 -13.80
C PRO A 138 8.57 -0.82 -14.70
N THR A 139 9.37 -1.68 -14.09
CA THR A 139 10.07 -2.73 -14.81
C THR A 139 9.20 -3.96 -14.76
N ALA A 140 9.02 -4.61 -15.91
CA ALA A 140 8.26 -5.84 -15.94
C ALA A 140 8.97 -6.90 -15.06
N ILE A 141 8.34 -7.25 -13.94
CA ILE A 141 8.82 -8.31 -13.03
C ILE A 141 8.72 -9.68 -13.71
N TYR A 142 7.75 -9.85 -14.62
CA TYR A 142 7.59 -11.03 -15.46
C TYR A 142 7.36 -10.65 -16.93
N THR A 143 8.12 -11.25 -17.85
CA THR A 143 8.01 -11.04 -19.31
C THR A 143 7.91 -12.35 -20.10
N GLY A 144 7.17 -13.34 -19.58
CA GLY A 144 6.97 -14.63 -20.24
C GLY A 144 5.72 -14.69 -21.14
N PRO A 145 5.59 -15.73 -21.98
CA PRO A 145 4.40 -15.96 -22.79
C PRO A 145 3.22 -16.41 -21.92
N GLY A 146 2.12 -15.66 -21.93
CA GLY A 146 0.92 -15.96 -21.14
C GLY A 146 0.17 -14.67 -20.84
N GLY A 147 -1.16 -14.68 -20.93
CA GLY A 147 -2.00 -13.50 -20.71
C GLY A 147 -1.98 -13.03 -19.25
N PRO A 148 -2.94 -12.17 -18.83
CA PRO A 148 -2.89 -11.55 -17.50
C PRO A 148 -2.97 -12.62 -16.40
N GLY A 149 -1.87 -12.77 -15.66
CA GLY A 149 -1.78 -13.63 -14.48
C GLY A 149 -2.54 -13.08 -13.28
N ARG A 150 -2.36 -13.73 -12.13
CA ARG A 150 -2.80 -13.28 -10.82
C ARG A 150 -1.59 -12.84 -10.01
N VAL A 151 -1.79 -11.82 -9.18
CA VAL A 151 -0.80 -11.36 -8.21
C VAL A 151 -1.39 -11.40 -6.80
N ARG A 152 -0.54 -11.73 -5.83
CA ARG A 152 -0.78 -11.58 -4.40
C ARG A 152 0.46 -11.02 -3.75
N VAL A 153 0.26 -10.30 -2.66
CA VAL A 153 1.31 -9.73 -1.82
C VAL A 153 1.09 -10.20 -0.40
N ALA A 154 2.14 -10.73 0.21
CA ALA A 154 2.18 -11.20 1.60
C ALA A 154 3.65 -11.30 2.03
N ASP A 155 3.93 -11.26 3.32
CA ASP A 155 5.25 -11.63 3.86
C ASP A 155 5.28 -13.16 4.00
N LEU A 156 6.00 -13.88 3.13
CA LEU A 156 6.00 -15.35 3.09
C LEU A 156 7.19 -15.98 3.83
N ASN A 157 8.19 -15.18 4.18
CA ASN A 157 9.42 -15.66 4.82
C ASN A 157 9.65 -15.03 6.21
N ALA A 158 8.64 -14.31 6.72
CA ALA A 158 8.62 -13.65 8.03
C ALA A 158 9.79 -12.68 8.23
N ASP A 159 10.29 -12.06 7.16
CA ASP A 159 11.37 -11.08 7.22
C ASP A 159 10.86 -9.63 7.39
N GLY A 160 9.55 -9.44 7.34
CA GLY A 160 8.88 -8.15 7.48
C GLY A 160 8.81 -7.35 6.18
N ALA A 161 9.39 -7.83 5.09
CA ALA A 161 9.22 -7.27 3.75
C ALA A 161 8.02 -7.92 3.05
N ALA A 162 7.39 -7.14 2.17
CA ALA A 162 6.30 -7.65 1.35
C ALA A 162 6.85 -8.45 0.16
N ASP A 163 6.46 -9.71 0.04
CA ASP A 163 6.80 -10.56 -1.10
C ASP A 163 5.73 -10.53 -2.19
N LEU A 164 6.10 -11.02 -3.38
CA LEU A 164 5.21 -11.16 -4.52
C LEU A 164 4.99 -12.62 -4.88
N ILE A 165 3.72 -13.00 -5.03
CA ILE A 165 3.30 -14.21 -5.72
C ILE A 165 2.72 -13.84 -7.08
N PHE A 166 3.21 -14.46 -8.14
CA PHE A 166 2.66 -14.36 -9.49
C PHE A 166 2.22 -15.72 -10.00
N ALA A 167 1.00 -15.81 -10.55
CA ALA A 167 0.49 -17.05 -11.11
C ALA A 167 -0.13 -16.89 -12.50
N HIS A 168 0.14 -17.88 -13.36
CA HIS A 168 -0.53 -18.07 -14.65
C HIS A 168 -0.56 -19.57 -15.01
N ASN A 169 0.46 -20.06 -15.72
CA ASN A 169 0.70 -21.50 -15.99
C ASN A 169 1.87 -22.05 -15.16
N GLN A 170 2.25 -21.29 -14.16
CA GLN A 170 3.11 -21.65 -13.04
C GLN A 170 2.71 -20.72 -11.90
N ILE A 171 3.12 -21.06 -10.68
CA ILE A 171 3.08 -20.16 -9.54
C ILE A 171 4.52 -19.89 -9.14
N SER A 172 4.86 -18.61 -9.01
CA SER A 172 6.20 -18.15 -8.66
C SER A 172 6.14 -17.19 -7.48
N TRP A 173 7.17 -17.24 -6.65
CA TRP A 173 7.45 -16.35 -5.55
C TRP A 173 8.69 -15.50 -5.85
N TYR A 174 8.65 -14.26 -5.40
CA TYR A 174 9.77 -13.33 -5.42
C TYR A 174 9.85 -12.67 -4.03
N ALA A 175 10.95 -12.91 -3.31
CA ALA A 175 11.18 -12.31 -2.01
C ALA A 175 11.40 -10.81 -2.15
N GLY A 176 10.71 -10.00 -1.36
CA GLY A 176 10.90 -8.55 -1.30
C GLY A 176 12.10 -8.19 -0.45
N ASP A 177 12.78 -7.09 -0.78
CA ASP A 177 13.86 -6.54 0.06
C ASP A 177 13.41 -5.39 0.98
N GLY A 178 12.12 -5.05 0.94
CA GLY A 178 11.53 -3.93 1.68
C GLY A 178 11.77 -2.55 1.06
N ALA A 179 12.63 -2.46 0.04
CA ALA A 179 12.94 -1.24 -0.72
C ALA A 179 12.41 -1.31 -2.16
N GLY A 180 11.42 -2.18 -2.42
CA GLY A 180 10.79 -2.42 -3.72
C GLY A 180 11.65 -3.18 -4.74
N GLY A 181 12.79 -3.72 -4.31
CA GLY A 181 13.49 -4.75 -5.05
C GLY A 181 12.91 -6.14 -4.74
N PHE A 182 13.11 -7.06 -5.69
CA PHE A 182 12.65 -8.44 -5.60
C PHE A 182 13.80 -9.40 -5.95
N SER A 183 13.80 -10.57 -5.32
CA SER A 183 14.74 -11.65 -5.62
C SER A 183 14.58 -12.18 -7.05
N ALA A 184 15.48 -13.10 -7.43
CA ALA A 184 15.22 -13.95 -8.59
C ALA A 184 13.95 -14.80 -8.38
N GLU A 185 13.31 -15.19 -9.48
CA GLU A 185 12.12 -16.05 -9.48
C GLU A 185 12.39 -17.37 -8.77
N GLN A 186 11.54 -17.70 -7.80
CA GLN A 186 11.46 -19.03 -7.21
C GLN A 186 10.15 -19.68 -7.63
N ILE A 187 10.24 -20.88 -8.22
CA ILE A 187 9.06 -21.58 -8.72
C ILE A 187 8.45 -22.41 -7.59
N ILE A 188 7.22 -22.09 -7.21
CA ILE A 188 6.43 -22.90 -6.28
C ILE A 188 5.92 -24.15 -6.99
N THR A 189 5.29 -23.98 -8.15
CA THR A 189 4.81 -25.12 -8.95
C THR A 189 4.66 -24.78 -10.42
N THR A 190 4.80 -25.79 -11.27
CA THR A 190 4.44 -25.76 -12.70
C THR A 190 3.26 -26.66 -13.04
N ASP A 191 2.70 -27.37 -12.04
CA ASP A 191 1.57 -28.29 -12.22
C ASP A 191 0.21 -27.57 -12.12
N VAL A 192 0.09 -26.43 -12.79
CA VAL A 192 -1.13 -25.62 -12.86
C VAL A 192 -1.35 -25.10 -14.28
N LEU A 193 -2.61 -24.94 -14.67
CA LEU A 193 -3.01 -24.37 -15.95
C LEU A 193 -4.05 -23.27 -15.75
N PHE A 194 -3.64 -22.04 -16.07
CA PHE A 194 -4.47 -20.84 -16.07
C PHE A 194 -5.10 -20.53 -14.70
N VAL A 195 -4.24 -20.27 -13.70
CA VAL A 195 -4.65 -19.92 -12.35
C VAL A 195 -5.54 -18.68 -12.34
N ARG A 196 -6.74 -18.82 -11.75
CA ARG A 196 -7.76 -17.75 -11.65
C ARG A 196 -7.96 -17.25 -10.23
N GLY A 197 -7.79 -18.10 -9.24
CA GLY A 197 -7.87 -17.76 -7.82
C GLY A 197 -6.54 -18.04 -7.12
N LEU A 198 -6.15 -17.14 -6.24
CA LEU A 198 -5.04 -17.31 -5.31
C LEU A 198 -5.49 -16.76 -3.95
N TYR A 199 -5.17 -17.46 -2.88
CA TYR A 199 -5.42 -16.98 -1.53
C TYR A 199 -4.26 -17.34 -0.61
N VAL A 200 -3.87 -16.41 0.24
CA VAL A 200 -2.77 -16.58 1.19
C VAL A 200 -3.34 -16.50 2.59
N VAL A 201 -3.12 -17.54 3.39
CA VAL A 201 -3.70 -17.72 4.72
C VAL A 201 -2.89 -18.77 5.47
N ASP A 202 -2.79 -18.65 6.79
CA ASP A 202 -2.34 -19.77 7.62
C ASP A 202 -3.44 -20.85 7.62
N LEU A 203 -3.17 -22.00 6.98
CA LEU A 203 -4.17 -23.06 6.79
C LEU A 203 -3.94 -24.27 7.71
N ASP A 204 -2.70 -24.51 8.17
CA ASP A 204 -2.36 -25.58 9.12
C ASP A 204 -2.14 -25.11 10.56
N GLY A 205 -2.26 -23.81 10.83
CA GLY A 205 -2.25 -23.23 12.16
C GLY A 205 -0.85 -23.04 12.74
N ASP A 206 0.20 -23.04 11.91
CA ASP A 206 1.58 -22.84 12.34
C ASP A 206 2.04 -21.37 12.35
N LEU A 207 1.13 -20.46 11.95
CA LEU A 207 1.32 -19.01 11.81
C LEU A 207 2.15 -18.57 10.61
N ASP A 208 2.52 -19.50 9.73
CA ASP A 208 3.16 -19.20 8.46
C ASP A 208 2.10 -19.14 7.35
N PRO A 209 2.08 -18.09 6.50
CA PRO A 209 1.07 -17.99 5.47
C PRO A 209 1.29 -19.01 4.35
N ASP A 210 0.31 -19.88 4.16
CA ASP A 210 0.23 -20.86 3.08
C ASP A 210 -0.40 -20.29 1.82
N LEU A 211 -0.35 -21.07 0.72
CA LEU A 211 -0.98 -20.72 -0.54
C LEU A 211 -2.07 -21.70 -0.95
N ILE A 212 -3.22 -21.16 -1.35
CA ILE A 212 -4.30 -21.91 -2.03
C ILE A 212 -4.44 -21.39 -3.46
N SER A 213 -4.59 -22.30 -4.42
CA SER A 213 -4.79 -21.98 -5.83
C SER A 213 -6.09 -22.57 -6.39
N ALA A 214 -6.69 -21.85 -7.33
CA ALA A 214 -7.73 -22.34 -8.24
C ALA A 214 -7.20 -22.28 -9.68
N SER A 215 -7.00 -23.45 -10.27
CA SER A 215 -6.43 -23.64 -11.59
C SER A 215 -7.52 -24.06 -12.58
N TYR A 216 -7.82 -23.17 -13.53
CA TYR A 216 -9.07 -23.18 -14.28
C TYR A 216 -9.13 -24.26 -15.37
N GLU A 217 -8.02 -24.55 -16.05
CA GLU A 217 -8.04 -25.46 -17.21
C GLU A 217 -7.77 -26.94 -16.84
N ASP A 218 -7.22 -27.20 -15.66
CA ASP A 218 -6.98 -28.55 -15.15
C ASP A 218 -7.84 -28.91 -13.93
N ASP A 219 -8.84 -28.09 -13.62
CA ASP A 219 -9.89 -28.33 -12.61
C ASP A 219 -9.38 -28.48 -11.18
N LYS A 220 -8.16 -28.02 -10.90
CA LYS A 220 -7.52 -28.20 -9.60
C LYS A 220 -7.79 -27.04 -8.64
N ILE A 221 -8.17 -27.41 -7.42
CA ILE A 221 -8.07 -26.59 -6.22
C ILE A 221 -6.98 -27.23 -5.36
N ALA A 222 -5.92 -26.49 -5.07
CA ALA A 222 -4.73 -27.04 -4.44
C ALA A 222 -4.19 -26.13 -3.33
N TRP A 223 -3.53 -26.75 -2.35
CA TRP A 223 -2.85 -26.11 -1.24
C TRP A 223 -1.35 -26.39 -1.31
N TYR A 224 -0.55 -25.41 -0.92
CA TYR A 224 0.90 -25.46 -0.83
C TYR A 224 1.30 -24.92 0.54
N VAL A 225 1.78 -25.83 1.40
CA VAL A 225 2.27 -25.51 2.75
C VAL A 225 3.55 -24.70 2.65
N ASN A 226 3.65 -23.61 3.39
CA ASN A 226 4.86 -22.82 3.54
C ASN A 226 5.57 -23.18 4.85
N ASP A 227 6.91 -23.17 4.88
CA ASP A 227 7.70 -23.46 6.08
C ASP A 227 8.13 -22.22 6.88
N GLY A 228 7.45 -21.09 6.63
CA GLY A 228 7.78 -19.78 7.21
C GLY A 228 9.06 -19.14 6.68
N SER A 229 9.80 -19.81 5.80
CA SER A 229 11.03 -19.29 5.17
C SER A 229 10.86 -19.10 3.65
N GLY A 230 9.62 -19.16 3.16
CA GLY A 230 9.26 -19.08 1.74
C GLY A 230 9.52 -20.38 0.97
N ASN A 231 9.80 -21.51 1.63
CA ASN A 231 9.88 -22.79 0.94
C ASN A 231 8.51 -23.48 0.97
N PHE A 232 7.92 -23.62 -0.21
CA PHE A 232 6.65 -24.29 -0.37
C PHE A 232 6.83 -25.81 -0.56
N GLY A 233 6.02 -26.57 0.18
CA GLY A 233 5.91 -28.02 0.09
C GLY A 233 5.29 -28.50 -1.23
N PRO A 234 5.19 -29.82 -1.43
CA PRO A 234 4.53 -30.39 -2.60
C PRO A 234 3.04 -30.03 -2.61
N GLN A 235 2.46 -29.99 -3.82
CA GLN A 235 1.04 -29.74 -4.01
C GLN A 235 0.16 -30.75 -3.25
N ILE A 236 -0.73 -30.23 -2.40
CA ILE A 236 -1.78 -30.99 -1.74
C ILE A 236 -3.10 -30.71 -2.48
N MET A 237 -3.77 -31.78 -2.91
CA MET A 237 -5.01 -31.66 -3.69
C MET A 237 -6.22 -31.52 -2.77
N ILE A 238 -6.90 -30.37 -2.82
CA ILE A 238 -8.20 -30.16 -2.14
C ILE A 238 -9.32 -30.73 -3.01
N SER A 239 -9.32 -30.39 -4.31
CA SER A 239 -10.28 -30.94 -5.26
C SER A 239 -9.72 -30.95 -6.68
N ASN A 240 -10.17 -31.91 -7.47
CA ASN A 240 -9.98 -31.98 -8.92
C ASN A 240 -11.27 -32.35 -9.66
N THR A 241 -12.41 -32.21 -8.97
CA THR A 241 -13.72 -32.60 -9.49
C THR A 241 -14.58 -31.39 -9.81
N LYS A 242 -13.99 -30.19 -9.77
CA LYS A 242 -14.66 -28.91 -9.91
C LYS A 242 -14.26 -28.30 -11.24
N ASP A 243 -15.21 -28.22 -12.18
CA ASP A 243 -14.93 -27.78 -13.54
C ASP A 243 -14.79 -26.25 -13.60
N GLY A 244 -13.59 -25.80 -13.98
CA GLY A 244 -13.26 -24.38 -14.09
C GLY A 244 -13.36 -23.60 -12.77
N PRO A 245 -12.58 -23.96 -11.74
CA PRO A 245 -12.54 -23.18 -10.51
C PRO A 245 -12.05 -21.77 -10.84
N LEU A 246 -12.80 -20.76 -10.40
CA LEU A 246 -12.55 -19.35 -10.70
C LEU A 246 -11.89 -18.60 -9.56
N ASP A 247 -12.31 -18.89 -8.34
CA ASP A 247 -11.83 -18.19 -7.16
C ASP A 247 -11.77 -19.13 -5.97
N VAL A 248 -10.90 -18.78 -5.04
CA VAL A 248 -10.71 -19.47 -3.76
C VAL A 248 -10.58 -18.45 -2.65
N PHE A 249 -11.13 -18.78 -1.50
CA PHE A 249 -11.06 -17.96 -0.30
C PHE A 249 -10.96 -18.88 0.91
N ALA A 250 -10.38 -18.40 2.00
CA ALA A 250 -10.35 -19.16 3.24
C ALA A 250 -10.67 -18.30 4.46
N ALA A 251 -11.44 -18.89 5.36
CA ALA A 251 -11.81 -18.35 6.67
C ALA A 251 -12.43 -19.47 7.50
N ASP A 252 -12.36 -19.37 8.82
CA ASP A 252 -13.10 -20.22 9.75
C ASP A 252 -14.62 -19.95 9.61
N LEU A 253 -15.37 -20.92 9.05
CA LEU A 253 -16.81 -20.77 8.77
C LEU A 253 -17.71 -21.41 9.82
N ASP A 254 -17.20 -22.37 10.59
CA ASP A 254 -17.97 -23.10 11.60
C ASP A 254 -17.58 -22.78 13.06
N ALA A 255 -16.58 -21.89 13.23
CA ALA A 255 -16.05 -21.40 14.48
C ALA A 255 -15.31 -22.46 15.32
N ASP A 256 -14.66 -23.43 14.68
CA ASP A 256 -13.79 -24.41 15.34
C ASP A 256 -12.34 -23.93 15.52
N GLY A 257 -11.96 -22.86 14.81
CA GLY A 257 -10.66 -22.21 14.89
C GLY A 257 -9.71 -22.54 13.73
N ASP A 258 -10.12 -23.43 12.83
CA ASP A 258 -9.35 -23.84 11.66
C ASP A 258 -9.89 -23.12 10.40
N ALA A 259 -9.01 -22.66 9.52
CA ALA A 259 -9.45 -21.98 8.31
C ALA A 259 -10.03 -22.98 7.29
N ASP A 260 -11.29 -22.79 6.91
CA ASP A 260 -11.94 -23.56 5.85
C ASP A 260 -11.65 -23.00 4.47
N VAL A 261 -11.86 -23.81 3.42
CA VAL A 261 -11.71 -23.36 2.03
C VAL A 261 -13.06 -23.24 1.33
N LEU A 262 -13.29 -22.09 0.70
CA LEU A 262 -14.37 -21.84 -0.24
C LEU A 262 -13.83 -21.79 -1.66
N SER A 263 -14.59 -22.35 -2.60
CA SER A 263 -14.32 -22.17 -4.03
C SER A 263 -15.59 -21.89 -4.81
N THR A 264 -15.43 -21.17 -5.92
CA THR A 264 -16.46 -21.01 -6.95
C THR A 264 -16.00 -21.66 -8.24
N SER A 265 -16.91 -22.34 -8.94
CA SER A 265 -16.63 -23.02 -10.20
C SER A 265 -17.57 -22.53 -11.28
N ARG A 266 -16.99 -22.10 -12.40
CA ARG A 266 -17.76 -21.46 -13.47
C ARG A 266 -18.54 -22.46 -14.31
N GLN A 267 -18.02 -23.66 -14.53
CA GLN A 267 -18.70 -24.64 -15.35
C GLN A 267 -19.71 -25.47 -14.54
N ASP A 268 -19.48 -25.63 -13.23
CA ASP A 268 -20.41 -26.30 -12.33
C ASP A 268 -21.51 -25.38 -11.78
N ASP A 269 -21.42 -24.06 -12.00
CA ASP A 269 -22.33 -23.04 -11.46
C ASP A 269 -22.50 -23.14 -9.92
N ASP A 270 -21.45 -23.53 -9.19
CA ASP A 270 -21.51 -23.79 -7.75
C ASP A 270 -20.52 -22.95 -6.92
N LEU A 271 -20.86 -22.84 -5.64
CA LEU A 271 -19.99 -22.40 -4.56
C LEU A 271 -19.91 -23.56 -3.58
N VAL A 272 -18.68 -23.94 -3.23
CA VAL A 272 -18.39 -25.16 -2.48
C VAL A 272 -17.58 -24.81 -1.26
N TRP A 273 -17.97 -25.37 -0.12
CA TRP A 273 -17.23 -25.33 1.13
C TRP A 273 -16.51 -26.67 1.34
N PHE A 274 -15.21 -26.60 1.59
CA PHE A 274 -14.36 -27.68 2.01
C PHE A 274 -13.97 -27.42 3.47
N GLU A 275 -14.53 -28.23 4.36
CA GLU A 275 -14.26 -28.20 5.80
C GLU A 275 -12.81 -28.64 6.07
N ASN A 276 -12.11 -27.87 6.90
CA ASN A 276 -10.79 -28.21 7.42
C ASN A 276 -10.92 -28.62 8.89
N ASP A 277 -10.82 -29.91 9.19
CA ASP A 277 -11.11 -30.44 10.53
C ASP A 277 -9.93 -30.34 11.52
N GLY A 278 -8.93 -29.52 11.21
CA GLY A 278 -7.70 -29.32 11.99
C GLY A 278 -6.82 -30.57 12.10
N SER A 279 -7.22 -31.69 11.49
CA SER A 279 -6.42 -32.90 11.47
C SER A 279 -5.53 -32.82 10.25
N GLU A 280 -4.27 -32.42 10.48
CA GLU A 280 -3.25 -32.29 9.43
C GLU A 280 -3.45 -33.39 8.38
N ASN A 281 -3.89 -33.03 7.18
CA ASN A 281 -4.00 -33.93 6.04
C ASN A 281 -2.56 -34.18 5.53
N THR A 282 -1.69 -34.65 6.42
CA THR A 282 -0.33 -35.05 6.12
C THR A 282 -0.46 -36.18 5.11
N GLY A 283 0.10 -35.98 3.92
CA GLY A 283 0.26 -37.01 2.90
C GLY A 283 1.19 -38.16 3.33
N ARG A 284 1.05 -38.68 4.56
CA ARG A 284 1.66 -39.94 5.02
C ARG A 284 0.65 -41.05 4.86
N SER A 285 0.85 -41.82 3.79
CA SER A 285 0.26 -43.12 3.58
C SER A 285 0.35 -44.00 4.83
N SER A 286 -0.78 -44.58 5.23
CA SER A 286 -0.84 -45.85 5.96
C SER A 286 -1.09 -47.01 4.99
#